data_AF-A0A842SJ70-F1
#
_entry.id   AF-A0A842SJ70-F1
#
_cell.length_a   1.000
_cell.length_b   1.000
_cell.length_c   1.000
_cell.angle_alpha   90.00
_cell.angle_beta   90.00
_cell.angle_gamma   90.00
#
_symmetry.space_group_name_H-M   'P 1'
#
loop_
_entity.id
_entity.type
_entity.pdbx_description
1 polymer ?
#
loop_
_entity_poly.entity_id
_entity_poly.type
_entity_poly.pdbx_seq_one_letter_code
_entity_poly.pdbx_strand_id
1 'polypeptide(L)'
;MSLYNSKKIETFKYWRIIIEYMQPQADQNCPFCMISSGKIPAKEVYSDDRVKAVLDINPAAKGHVIIFPKNHYPIMPTIPPDEFKHLAKAAFEISKSVRSSIVSPTNKIFIANGAAAGQQSSHFLIHIIPSDTLVNFELENNQEKDTNIYQALKKNLNIMLTNHYKRENVQNQLISTEHLLETDKLRAKIPEKISAKGHIKIIPKKKIDDNNSLQEIFYLASYAATAGFEYLNAEGTNILMDECHGEIISADILPRFSNDGVNFQWTPVGLAEHELDSIKNMIFKNAMTIDIQKKQSSANFNNPKKKFCFEEFKKSIISTDETFISRKLRRIEN
;
A
#
# COMPACT_ATOMS: atom_id res chain seq x y z
N MET A 1 47.20 -7.28 11.25
CA MET A 1 46.22 -7.15 12.33
C MET A 1 45.52 -5.80 12.15
N SER A 2 44.18 -5.79 12.04
CA SER A 2 43.30 -4.61 11.92
C SER A 2 43.44 -3.81 10.62
N LEU A 3 42.56 -3.95 9.62
CA LEU A 3 41.35 -3.11 9.49
C LEU A 3 40.31 -3.69 8.51
N TYR A 4 40.29 -5.01 8.28
CA TYR A 4 39.43 -5.65 7.27
C TYR A 4 38.10 -6.22 7.81
N ASN A 5 37.68 -5.87 9.04
CA ASN A 5 36.60 -6.61 9.72
C ASN A 5 35.48 -5.77 10.38
N SER A 6 35.23 -4.52 9.95
CA SER A 6 34.15 -3.70 10.56
C SER A 6 32.97 -3.32 9.65
N LYS A 7 32.95 -3.74 8.37
CA LYS A 7 31.86 -3.37 7.43
C LYS A 7 30.83 -4.46 7.09
N LYS A 8 30.96 -5.66 7.66
CA LYS A 8 29.98 -6.76 7.46
C LYS A 8 28.88 -6.83 8.53
N ILE A 9 28.91 -5.97 9.54
CA ILE A 9 28.11 -6.12 10.76
C ILE A 9 26.75 -5.38 10.69
N GLU A 10 26.55 -4.41 9.80
CA GLU A 10 25.28 -3.65 9.75
C GLU A 10 24.17 -4.26 8.89
N THR A 11 24.51 -5.10 7.89
CA THR A 11 23.52 -5.83 7.08
C THR A 11 22.73 -6.90 7.86
N PHE A 12 23.10 -7.15 9.12
CA PHE A 12 22.44 -8.13 9.98
C PHE A 12 21.22 -7.60 10.72
N LYS A 13 20.98 -6.28 10.83
CA LYS A 13 19.89 -5.76 11.66
C LYS A 13 18.52 -5.93 10.99
N TYR A 14 18.43 -5.67 9.69
CA TYR A 14 17.25 -5.94 8.88
C TYR A 14 16.94 -7.42 8.78
N TRP A 15 17.97 -8.24 8.52
CA TRP A 15 17.84 -9.70 8.56
C TRP A 15 17.54 -10.24 9.96
N ARG A 16 17.98 -9.59 11.05
CA ARG A 16 17.61 -9.98 12.42
C ARG A 16 16.14 -9.73 12.70
N ILE A 17 15.61 -8.57 12.33
CA ILE A 17 14.16 -8.30 12.43
C ILE A 17 13.42 -9.31 11.57
N ILE A 18 13.81 -9.46 10.30
CA ILE A 18 13.25 -10.52 9.45
C ILE A 18 13.35 -11.89 10.12
N ILE A 19 14.46 -12.31 10.72
CA ILE A 19 14.63 -13.62 11.39
C ILE A 19 13.83 -13.73 12.69
N GLU A 20 13.70 -12.65 13.46
CA GLU A 20 12.87 -12.55 14.67
C GLU A 20 11.38 -12.65 14.29
N TYR A 21 10.96 -12.05 13.17
CA TYR A 21 9.59 -12.13 12.62
C TYR A 21 9.34 -13.38 11.74
N MET A 22 10.38 -13.98 11.14
CA MET A 22 10.34 -15.17 10.27
C MET A 22 10.40 -16.47 11.06
N GLN A 23 10.20 -16.45 12.39
CA GLN A 23 9.92 -17.70 13.08
C GLN A 23 8.70 -18.35 12.40
N PRO A 24 8.87 -19.51 11.73
CA PRO A 24 7.80 -20.13 10.99
C PRO A 24 6.92 -20.84 12.01
N GLN A 25 6.15 -20.07 12.77
CA GLN A 25 4.97 -20.62 13.37
C GLN A 25 3.89 -20.42 12.34
N ALA A 26 3.51 -21.52 11.68
CA ALA A 26 2.13 -21.70 11.27
C ALA A 26 1.31 -21.56 12.55
N ASP A 27 1.06 -20.32 12.95
CA ASP A 27 0.75 -20.04 14.33
C ASP A 27 -0.68 -20.50 14.53
N GLN A 28 -0.83 -21.56 15.33
CA GLN A 28 -2.13 -22.03 15.78
C GLN A 28 -2.91 -20.90 16.46
N ASN A 29 -2.26 -19.77 16.78
CA ASN A 29 -2.82 -18.56 17.36
C ASN A 29 -3.01 -17.40 16.38
N CYS A 30 -2.62 -17.51 15.10
CA CYS A 30 -2.86 -16.46 14.11
C CYS A 30 -4.31 -16.50 13.58
N PRO A 31 -5.13 -15.46 13.81
CA PRO A 31 -6.52 -15.45 13.36
C PRO A 31 -6.65 -15.59 11.83
N PHE A 32 -5.74 -14.99 11.06
CA PHE A 32 -5.80 -15.03 9.59
C PHE A 32 -5.37 -16.40 9.02
N CYS A 33 -4.49 -17.13 9.70
CA CYS A 33 -4.22 -18.54 9.39
C CYS A 33 -5.45 -19.41 9.70
N MET A 34 -6.15 -19.14 10.80
CA MET A 34 -7.40 -19.82 11.14
C MET A 34 -8.52 -19.53 10.13
N ILE A 35 -8.67 -18.27 9.67
CA ILE A 35 -9.61 -17.89 8.61
C ILE A 35 -9.26 -18.57 7.28
N SER A 36 -7.96 -18.62 6.94
CA SER A 36 -7.49 -19.31 5.73
C SER A 36 -7.80 -20.80 5.73
N SER A 37 -7.63 -21.46 6.88
CA SER A 37 -7.91 -22.89 7.08
C SER A 37 -9.37 -23.22 7.37
N GLY A 38 -10.23 -22.20 7.53
CA GLY A 38 -11.65 -22.38 7.83
C GLY A 38 -11.96 -22.75 9.29
N LYS A 39 -10.99 -22.62 10.20
CA LYS A 39 -11.19 -22.88 11.64
C LYS A 39 -12.05 -21.85 12.34
N ILE A 40 -12.01 -20.59 11.89
CA ILE A 40 -12.89 -19.52 12.37
C ILE A 40 -13.64 -18.89 11.19
N PRO A 41 -14.91 -18.49 11.37
CA PRO A 41 -15.69 -17.89 10.30
C PRO A 41 -15.19 -16.48 9.97
N ALA A 42 -15.37 -16.09 8.71
CA ALA A 42 -15.18 -14.71 8.26
C ALA A 42 -16.18 -14.39 7.15
N LYS A 43 -16.50 -13.10 6.98
CA LYS A 43 -17.32 -12.60 5.88
C LYS A 43 -16.47 -12.53 4.61
N GLU A 44 -16.21 -13.70 4.02
CA GLU A 44 -15.38 -13.85 2.82
C GLU A 44 -16.00 -13.16 1.61
N VAL A 45 -15.21 -12.31 0.94
CA VAL A 45 -15.59 -11.63 -0.30
C VAL A 45 -14.79 -12.13 -1.50
N TYR A 46 -13.63 -12.76 -1.28
CA TYR A 46 -12.85 -13.40 -2.32
C TYR A 46 -11.93 -14.47 -1.74
N SER A 47 -11.72 -15.56 -2.48
CA SER A 47 -10.66 -16.52 -2.20
C SER A 47 -10.22 -17.17 -3.51
N ASP A 48 -8.91 -17.32 -3.68
CA ASP A 48 -8.33 -18.20 -4.70
C ASP A 48 -7.37 -19.20 -4.04
N ASP A 49 -6.45 -19.79 -4.79
CA ASP A 49 -5.47 -20.76 -4.31
C ASP A 49 -4.40 -20.14 -3.38
N ARG A 50 -4.12 -18.83 -3.48
CA ARG A 50 -2.99 -18.18 -2.80
C ARG A 50 -3.40 -17.08 -1.82
N VAL A 51 -4.55 -16.44 -2.03
CA VAL A 51 -5.00 -15.30 -1.23
C VAL A 51 -6.46 -15.44 -0.81
N LYS A 52 -6.82 -14.69 0.24
CA LYS A 52 -8.19 -14.55 0.73
C LYS A 52 -8.46 -13.09 1.07
N ALA A 53 -9.69 -12.64 0.85
CA ALA A 53 -10.17 -11.33 1.25
C ALA A 53 -11.49 -11.43 2.01
N VAL A 54 -11.61 -10.68 3.10
CA VAL A 54 -12.74 -10.69 4.03
C VAL A 54 -13.13 -9.28 4.43
N LEU A 55 -14.38 -9.05 4.84
CA LEU A 55 -14.73 -7.80 5.52
C LEU A 55 -14.00 -7.68 6.86
N ASP A 56 -13.53 -6.48 7.17
CA ASP A 56 -12.96 -6.17 8.48
C ASP A 56 -14.06 -6.20 9.55
N ILE A 57 -13.76 -6.77 10.72
CA ILE A 57 -14.66 -6.81 11.87
C ILE A 57 -14.75 -5.45 12.58
N ASN A 58 -13.74 -4.60 12.40
CA ASN A 58 -13.61 -3.25 12.93
C ASN A 58 -13.44 -2.25 11.76
N PRO A 59 -14.45 -2.11 10.88
CA PRO A 59 -14.28 -1.41 9.62
C PRO A 59 -14.07 0.10 9.80
N ALA A 60 -13.04 0.68 9.16
CA ALA A 60 -12.85 2.14 9.10
C ALA A 60 -13.91 2.84 8.25
N ALA A 61 -14.46 2.12 7.27
CA ALA A 61 -15.52 2.58 6.39
C ALA A 61 -16.39 1.41 5.93
N LYS A 62 -17.61 1.70 5.48
CA LYS A 62 -18.50 0.71 4.88
C LYS A 62 -17.80 0.04 3.69
N GLY A 63 -17.66 -1.29 3.73
CA GLY A 63 -16.93 -2.05 2.71
C GLY A 63 -15.42 -2.13 2.90
N HIS A 64 -14.89 -1.80 4.09
CA HIS A 64 -13.50 -2.07 4.46
C HIS A 64 -13.20 -3.57 4.33
N VAL A 65 -12.28 -3.91 3.43
CA VAL A 65 -11.84 -5.27 3.15
C VAL A 65 -10.39 -5.44 3.58
N ILE A 66 -10.09 -6.57 4.21
CA ILE A 66 -8.72 -7.03 4.44
C ILE A 66 -8.42 -8.14 3.43
N ILE A 67 -7.35 -8.00 2.66
CA ILE A 67 -6.79 -9.05 1.80
C ILE A 67 -5.42 -9.49 2.30
N PHE A 68 -5.17 -10.80 2.29
CA PHE A 68 -3.97 -11.41 2.84
C PHE A 68 -3.61 -12.71 2.10
N PRO A 69 -2.32 -13.10 2.08
CA PRO A 69 -1.90 -14.40 1.58
C PRO A 69 -2.39 -15.52 2.51
N LYS A 70 -2.72 -16.67 1.95
CA LYS A 70 -3.10 -17.87 2.73
C LYS A 70 -1.92 -18.41 3.53
N ASN A 71 -0.72 -18.32 2.96
CA ASN A 71 0.54 -18.58 3.65
C ASN A 71 0.83 -17.48 4.66
N HIS A 72 1.42 -17.85 5.80
CA HIS A 72 1.77 -16.90 6.84
C HIS A 72 3.03 -16.13 6.48
N TYR A 73 2.92 -14.81 6.44
CA TYR A 73 4.06 -13.90 6.38
C TYR A 73 3.82 -12.78 7.38
N PRO A 74 4.81 -12.40 8.19
CA PRO A 74 4.65 -11.34 9.18
C PRO A 74 4.49 -9.96 8.57
N ILE A 75 5.31 -9.63 7.57
CA ILE A 75 5.42 -8.29 6.99
C ILE A 75 5.74 -8.37 5.51
N MET A 76 5.42 -7.30 4.77
CA MET A 76 5.55 -7.24 3.31
C MET A 76 6.89 -7.74 2.76
N PRO A 77 8.06 -7.40 3.34
CA PRO A 77 9.33 -7.80 2.75
C PRO A 77 9.68 -9.29 2.90
N THR A 78 8.94 -10.03 3.73
CA THR A 78 9.14 -11.48 3.92
C THR A 78 8.39 -12.34 2.91
N ILE A 79 7.53 -11.72 2.09
CA ILE A 79 6.71 -12.42 1.09
C ILE A 79 7.56 -12.73 -0.14
N PRO A 80 7.59 -13.98 -0.63
CA PRO A 80 8.27 -14.34 -1.86
C PRO A 80 7.76 -13.51 -3.06
N PRO A 81 8.62 -13.11 -4.01
CA PRO A 81 8.23 -12.24 -5.12
C PRO A 81 7.01 -12.73 -5.92
N ASP A 82 6.95 -14.03 -6.24
CA ASP A 82 5.83 -14.60 -7.01
C ASP A 82 4.51 -14.59 -6.24
N GLU A 83 4.54 -14.74 -4.90
CA GLU A 83 3.36 -14.64 -4.05
C GLU A 83 2.91 -13.20 -3.90
N PHE A 84 3.88 -12.29 -3.69
CA PHE A 84 3.60 -10.87 -3.60
C PHE A 84 3.00 -10.31 -4.88
N LYS A 85 3.51 -10.73 -6.05
CA LYS A 85 2.98 -10.38 -7.36
C LYS A 85 1.51 -10.73 -7.51
N HIS A 86 1.13 -11.93 -7.07
CA HIS A 86 -0.26 -12.40 -7.11
C HIS A 86 -1.13 -11.63 -6.12
N LEU A 87 -0.65 -11.43 -4.90
CA LEU A 87 -1.34 -10.67 -3.87
C LEU A 87 -1.60 -9.22 -4.28
N ALA A 88 -0.59 -8.52 -4.82
CA ALA A 88 -0.74 -7.14 -5.29
C ALA A 88 -1.78 -7.03 -6.41
N LYS A 89 -1.77 -7.97 -7.36
CA LYS A 89 -2.78 -8.05 -8.42
C LYS A 89 -4.18 -8.25 -7.84
N ALA A 90 -4.33 -9.23 -6.95
CA ALA A 90 -5.62 -9.52 -6.32
C ALA A 90 -6.13 -8.32 -5.51
N ALA A 91 -5.25 -7.65 -4.73
CA ALA A 91 -5.60 -6.48 -3.94
C ALA A 91 -6.16 -5.35 -4.82
N PHE A 92 -5.57 -5.11 -5.99
CA PHE A 92 -6.05 -4.08 -6.90
C PHE A 92 -7.42 -4.42 -7.52
N GLU A 93 -7.60 -5.67 -7.96
CA GLU A 93 -8.89 -6.09 -8.50
C GLU A 93 -10.00 -6.05 -7.43
N ILE A 94 -9.68 -6.47 -6.20
CA ILE A 94 -10.60 -6.33 -5.07
C ILE A 94 -10.89 -4.86 -4.75
N SER A 95 -9.91 -3.96 -4.85
CA SER A 95 -10.13 -2.51 -4.71
C SER A 95 -11.19 -2.01 -5.68
N LYS A 96 -11.13 -2.42 -6.96
CA LYS A 96 -12.16 -2.10 -7.96
C LYS A 96 -13.53 -2.70 -7.61
N SER A 97 -13.57 -3.95 -7.15
CA SER A 97 -14.80 -4.62 -6.74
C SER A 97 -15.45 -3.93 -5.53
N VAL A 98 -14.66 -3.56 -4.53
CA VAL A 98 -15.12 -2.78 -3.38
C VAL A 98 -15.72 -1.46 -3.86
N ARG A 99 -14.96 -0.68 -4.63
CA ARG A 99 -15.37 0.63 -5.14
C ARG A 99 -16.72 0.60 -5.86
N SER A 100 -16.88 -0.37 -6.77
CA SER A 100 -18.11 -0.56 -7.54
C SER A 100 -19.29 -1.04 -6.71
N SER A 101 -19.05 -1.78 -5.62
CA SER A 101 -20.11 -2.33 -4.76
C SER A 101 -20.74 -1.28 -3.85
N ILE A 102 -19.93 -0.35 -3.34
CA ILE A 102 -20.37 0.69 -2.39
C ILE A 102 -20.44 2.09 -3.01
N VAL A 103 -20.20 2.20 -4.32
CA VAL A 103 -20.26 3.45 -5.09
C VAL A 103 -19.35 4.54 -4.51
N SER A 104 -18.12 4.15 -4.15
CA SER A 104 -17.09 5.09 -3.72
C SER A 104 -16.33 5.65 -4.94
N PRO A 105 -15.89 6.92 -4.96
CA PRO A 105 -15.00 7.44 -5.99
C PRO A 105 -13.54 6.99 -5.77
N THR A 106 -13.15 6.75 -4.51
CA THR A 106 -11.77 6.44 -4.13
C THR A 106 -11.65 5.32 -3.10
N ASN A 107 -10.48 4.70 -3.03
CA ASN A 107 -10.09 3.84 -1.93
C ASN A 107 -8.72 4.30 -1.41
N LYS A 108 -8.48 4.10 -0.12
CA LYS A 108 -7.14 4.05 0.43
C LYS A 108 -6.72 2.59 0.57
N ILE A 109 -5.56 2.26 0.02
CA ILE A 109 -4.92 0.96 0.25
C ILE A 109 -3.86 1.19 1.33
N PHE A 110 -4.02 0.55 2.47
CA PHE A 110 -3.20 0.77 3.66
C PHE A 110 -2.48 -0.52 4.08
N ILE A 111 -1.19 -0.38 4.38
CA ILE A 111 -0.35 -1.44 4.91
C ILE A 111 0.36 -0.90 6.15
N ALA A 112 0.33 -1.68 7.23
CA ALA A 112 1.14 -1.46 8.41
C ALA A 112 2.10 -2.64 8.59
N ASN A 113 3.40 -2.38 8.48
CA ASN A 113 4.46 -3.35 8.76
C ASN A 113 5.17 -2.96 10.07
N GLY A 114 5.21 -3.87 11.04
CA GLY A 114 5.81 -3.67 12.35
C GLY A 114 4.87 -2.99 13.37
N ALA A 115 5.12 -3.27 14.66
CA ALA A 115 4.31 -2.75 15.76
C ALA A 115 4.29 -1.21 15.81
N ALA A 116 5.42 -0.54 15.55
CA ALA A 116 5.51 0.92 15.50
C ALA A 116 4.63 1.54 14.39
N ALA A 117 4.29 0.77 13.35
CA ALA A 117 3.37 1.20 12.30
C ALA A 117 1.89 0.95 12.63
N GLY A 118 1.59 0.43 13.82
CA GLY A 118 0.23 0.09 14.26
C GLY A 118 -0.26 -1.27 13.76
N GLN A 119 0.64 -2.16 13.30
CA GLN A 119 0.25 -3.51 12.88
C GLN A 119 -0.40 -4.28 14.04
N GLN A 120 -1.66 -4.68 13.87
CA GLN A 120 -2.47 -5.34 14.92
C GLN A 120 -2.43 -6.88 14.87
N SER A 121 -1.91 -7.45 13.79
CA SER A 121 -1.88 -8.89 13.55
C SER A 121 -0.47 -9.30 13.15
N SER A 122 -0.01 -10.46 13.61
CA SER A 122 1.25 -11.05 13.15
C SER A 122 1.20 -11.56 11.71
N HIS A 123 0.07 -11.45 11.01
CA HIS A 123 -0.07 -11.78 9.59
C HIS A 123 -0.03 -10.52 8.74
N PHE A 124 0.56 -10.60 7.55
CA PHE A 124 0.61 -9.49 6.60
C PHE A 124 -0.78 -9.20 6.02
N LEU A 125 -1.25 -7.97 6.22
CA LEU A 125 -2.55 -7.50 5.77
C LEU A 125 -2.41 -6.32 4.82
N ILE A 126 -3.25 -6.30 3.80
CA ILE A 126 -3.53 -5.11 3.01
C ILE A 126 -4.98 -4.71 3.31
N HIS A 127 -5.14 -3.50 3.83
CA HIS A 127 -6.43 -2.88 4.08
C HIS A 127 -6.87 -2.14 2.81
N ILE A 128 -8.07 -2.41 2.33
CA ILE A 128 -8.72 -1.69 1.24
C ILE A 128 -9.90 -0.96 1.87
N ILE A 129 -9.71 0.35 2.07
CA ILE A 129 -10.65 1.20 2.78
C ILE A 129 -11.32 2.13 1.78
N PRO A 130 -12.61 1.94 1.52
CA PRO A 130 -13.44 2.94 0.88
C PRO A 130 -13.29 4.33 1.45
N SER A 131 -13.10 5.31 0.57
CA SER A 131 -12.90 6.69 0.97
C SER A 131 -13.72 7.63 0.10
N ASP A 132 -14.54 8.45 0.76
CA ASP A 132 -14.98 9.74 0.22
C ASP A 132 -14.07 10.86 0.78
N THR A 133 -13.72 10.75 2.06
CA THR A 133 -12.64 11.46 2.77
C THR A 133 -12.15 10.56 3.90
N LEU A 134 -10.83 10.47 4.12
CA LEU A 134 -10.26 9.67 5.21
C LEU A 134 -9.35 10.55 6.09
N VAL A 135 -9.98 11.25 7.03
CA VAL A 135 -9.36 12.25 7.91
C VAL A 135 -8.16 11.69 8.67
N ASN A 136 -8.24 10.47 9.19
CA ASN A 136 -7.14 9.87 9.96
C ASN A 136 -5.98 9.35 9.10
N PHE A 137 -6.15 9.34 7.78
CA PHE A 137 -5.09 9.05 6.82
C PHE A 137 -4.61 10.33 6.11
N GLU A 138 -5.07 11.50 6.56
CA GLU A 138 -4.53 12.78 6.12
C GLU A 138 -3.15 12.99 6.73
N LEU A 139 -2.22 13.33 5.83
CA LEU A 139 -0.81 13.41 6.11
C LEU A 139 -0.46 14.79 6.69
N GLU A 140 -0.87 15.04 7.92
CA GLU A 140 -0.70 16.31 8.64
C GLU A 140 0.51 16.26 9.59
N ASN A 141 1.71 16.28 9.02
CA ASN A 141 2.89 16.61 9.80
C ASN A 141 3.86 17.38 8.89
N ASN A 142 4.43 18.47 9.40
CA ASN A 142 5.45 19.24 8.73
C ASN A 142 6.79 19.00 9.43
N GLN A 143 7.28 17.76 9.36
CA GLN A 143 8.64 17.48 9.84
C GLN A 143 9.67 18.18 8.96
N GLU A 144 10.80 18.53 9.56
CA GLU A 144 11.90 19.15 8.83
C GLU A 144 12.54 18.17 7.84
N LYS A 145 12.95 18.73 6.69
CA LYS A 145 13.66 17.98 5.67
C LYS A 145 15.13 17.83 6.05
N ASP A 146 15.54 16.62 6.38
CA ASP A 146 16.96 16.29 6.57
C ASP A 146 17.59 15.82 5.24
N THR A 147 18.44 16.69 4.66
CA THR A 147 19.11 16.40 3.39
C THR A 147 20.02 15.18 3.44
N ASN A 148 20.69 14.91 4.57
CA ASN A 148 21.60 13.77 4.70
C ASN A 148 20.82 12.45 4.62
N ILE A 149 19.66 12.40 5.27
CA ILE A 149 18.74 11.27 5.19
C ILE A 149 18.38 10.97 3.74
N TYR A 150 17.94 11.99 3.01
CA TYR A 150 17.45 11.79 1.66
C TYR A 150 18.56 11.47 0.65
N GLN A 151 19.77 11.95 0.86
CA GLN A 151 20.94 11.54 0.07
C GLN A 151 21.26 10.05 0.27
N ALA A 152 21.19 9.56 1.51
CA ALA A 152 21.42 8.16 1.80
C ALA A 152 20.30 7.25 1.30
N LEU A 153 19.03 7.65 1.50
CA LEU A 153 17.88 6.94 0.93
C LEU A 153 17.97 6.85 -0.58
N LYS A 154 18.31 7.95 -1.27
CA LYS A 154 18.54 7.97 -2.72
C LYS A 154 19.61 6.95 -3.10
N LYS A 155 20.76 6.96 -2.43
CA LYS A 155 21.86 6.02 -2.71
C LYS A 155 21.43 4.56 -2.53
N ASN A 156 20.83 4.22 -1.40
CA ASN A 156 20.45 2.85 -1.06
C ASN A 156 19.36 2.32 -1.99
N LEU A 157 18.32 3.13 -2.24
CA LEU A 157 17.22 2.76 -3.12
C LEU A 157 17.70 2.49 -4.56
N ASN A 158 18.61 3.32 -5.08
CA ASN A 158 19.20 3.12 -6.40
C ASN A 158 20.00 1.80 -6.48
N ILE A 159 20.77 1.46 -5.43
CA ILE A 159 21.53 0.20 -5.38
C ILE A 159 20.58 -1.00 -5.38
N MET A 160 19.57 -0.98 -4.50
CA MET A 160 18.60 -2.07 -4.36
C MET A 160 17.86 -2.35 -5.67
N LEU A 161 17.39 -1.28 -6.34
CA LEU A 161 16.64 -1.41 -7.57
C LEU A 161 17.51 -1.78 -8.76
N THR A 162 18.73 -1.27 -8.85
CA THR A 162 19.69 -1.71 -9.87
C THR A 162 19.92 -3.22 -9.76
N ASN A 163 20.06 -3.74 -8.54
CA ASN A 163 20.22 -5.19 -8.31
C ASN A 163 18.94 -5.98 -8.60
N HIS A 164 17.76 -5.39 -8.36
CA HIS A 164 16.48 -5.99 -8.73
C HIS A 164 16.34 -6.12 -10.26
N TYR A 165 16.47 -5.01 -10.99
CA TYR A 165 16.32 -5.03 -12.46
C TYR A 165 17.35 -5.90 -13.16
N LYS A 166 18.58 -5.98 -12.64
CA LYS A 166 19.59 -6.94 -13.12
C LYS A 166 19.14 -8.40 -12.98
N ARG A 167 18.52 -8.76 -11.85
CA ARG A 167 18.02 -10.14 -11.62
C ARG A 167 16.83 -10.46 -12.54
N GLU A 168 15.98 -9.49 -12.80
CA GLU A 168 14.79 -9.64 -13.66
C GLU A 168 15.11 -9.52 -15.16
N ASN A 169 16.38 -9.34 -15.55
CA ASN A 169 16.81 -9.05 -16.92
C ASN A 169 16.06 -7.87 -17.57
N VAL A 170 15.67 -6.88 -16.76
CA VAL A 170 15.02 -5.66 -17.24
C VAL A 170 16.11 -4.63 -17.54
N GLN A 171 16.11 -4.09 -18.75
CA GLN A 171 17.07 -3.07 -19.17
C GLN A 171 16.93 -1.84 -18.26
N ASN A 172 18.04 -1.34 -17.69
CA ASN A 172 18.03 -0.25 -16.71
C ASN A 172 17.25 0.98 -17.23
N GLN A 173 16.05 1.21 -16.67
CA GLN A 173 15.21 2.38 -16.98
C GLN A 173 15.43 3.54 -15.99
N LEU A 174 16.45 3.44 -15.13
CA LEU A 174 16.74 4.45 -14.12
C LEU A 174 17.29 5.71 -14.77
N ILE A 175 16.50 6.78 -14.76
CA ILE A 175 16.90 8.10 -15.25
C ILE A 175 17.18 8.97 -14.02
N SER A 176 18.46 9.19 -13.69
CA SER A 176 18.86 10.22 -12.71
C SER A 176 18.63 11.60 -13.35
N THR A 177 18.10 12.62 -12.66
CA THR A 177 18.98 13.65 -12.04
C THR A 177 18.37 14.49 -10.89
N GLU A 178 17.05 14.56 -10.66
CA GLU A 178 16.46 15.44 -9.61
C GLU A 178 15.73 14.71 -8.46
N HIS A 179 15.21 13.51 -8.71
CA HIS A 179 14.37 12.77 -7.77
C HIS A 179 15.14 11.68 -7.01
N LEU A 180 14.49 10.99 -6.07
CA LEU A 180 15.08 9.83 -5.37
C LEU A 180 15.23 8.67 -6.35
N LEU A 181 14.22 8.48 -7.21
CA LEU A 181 14.19 7.51 -8.30
C LEU A 181 13.24 7.98 -9.40
N GLU A 182 13.56 7.69 -10.65
CA GLU A 182 12.63 7.82 -11.76
C GLU A 182 12.79 6.68 -12.76
N THR A 183 11.65 6.10 -13.17
CA THR A 183 11.53 5.10 -14.25
C THR A 183 10.70 5.69 -15.40
N ASP A 184 10.40 4.90 -16.43
CA ASP A 184 9.49 5.34 -17.51
C ASP A 184 8.05 5.55 -17.00
N LYS A 185 7.67 4.84 -15.93
CA LYS A 185 6.32 4.78 -15.35
C LYS A 185 6.17 5.52 -14.05
N LEU A 186 7.18 5.50 -13.19
CA LEU A 186 7.08 5.95 -11.80
C LEU A 186 8.13 6.99 -11.47
N ARG A 187 7.84 7.79 -10.45
CA ARG A 187 8.78 8.73 -9.84
C ARG A 187 8.67 8.62 -8.32
N ALA A 188 9.77 8.32 -7.64
CA ALA A 188 9.87 8.45 -6.19
C ALA A 188 10.54 9.79 -5.86
N LYS A 189 9.86 10.61 -5.05
CA LYS A 189 10.33 11.93 -4.64
C LYS A 189 10.17 12.14 -3.14
N ILE A 190 10.82 13.19 -2.67
CA ILE A 190 10.56 13.75 -1.34
C ILE A 190 9.30 14.61 -1.48
N PRO A 191 8.25 14.39 -0.69
CA PRO A 191 7.07 15.25 -0.70
C PRO A 191 7.39 16.62 -0.11
N GLU A 192 6.62 17.64 -0.48
CA GLU A 192 6.76 18.99 0.06
C GLU A 192 6.40 19.04 1.55
N LYS A 193 5.33 18.33 1.93
CA LYS A 193 4.94 18.13 3.33
C LYS A 193 5.45 16.78 3.82
N ILE A 194 6.32 16.80 4.82
CA ILE A 194 6.98 15.60 5.34
C ILE A 194 6.27 15.12 6.58
N SER A 195 5.44 14.10 6.41
CA SER A 195 4.63 13.53 7.48
C SER A 195 5.39 12.62 8.44
N ALA A 196 6.54 12.10 8.01
CA ALA A 196 7.41 11.25 8.80
C ALA A 196 8.88 11.37 8.36
N LYS A 197 9.82 11.13 9.27
CA LYS A 197 11.25 11.09 8.96
C LYS A 197 11.54 10.08 7.83
N GLY A 198 12.13 10.57 6.75
CA GLY A 198 12.43 9.75 5.58
C GLY A 198 11.22 9.41 4.70
N HIS A 199 10.13 10.17 4.81
CA HIS A 199 8.95 10.02 3.96
C HIS A 199 9.32 10.07 2.46
N ILE A 200 8.94 9.02 1.73
CA ILE A 200 9.06 8.90 0.28
C ILE A 200 7.67 8.85 -0.34
N LYS A 201 7.41 9.67 -1.36
CA LYS A 201 6.19 9.64 -2.15
C LYS A 201 6.47 9.11 -3.55
N ILE A 202 5.79 8.04 -3.94
CA ILE A 202 5.81 7.49 -5.30
C ILE A 202 4.60 8.01 -6.06
N ILE A 203 4.83 8.51 -7.27
CA ILE A 203 3.79 9.04 -8.15
C ILE A 203 3.94 8.41 -9.55
N PRO A 204 2.85 7.93 -10.15
CA PRO A 204 2.84 7.54 -11.55
C PRO A 204 3.00 8.72 -12.50
N LYS A 205 3.85 8.57 -13.51
CA LYS A 205 4.07 9.55 -14.59
C LYS A 205 2.96 9.49 -15.64
N LYS A 206 2.41 8.30 -15.84
CA LYS A 206 1.29 8.00 -16.74
C LYS A 206 0.21 7.22 -15.99
N LYS A 207 -0.97 7.14 -16.58
CA LYS A 207 -2.05 6.29 -16.07
C LYS A 207 -1.53 4.86 -15.89
N ILE A 208 -1.81 4.28 -14.72
CA ILE A 208 -1.51 2.88 -14.41
C ILE A 208 -2.81 2.11 -14.50
N ASP A 209 -2.98 1.39 -15.61
CA ASP A 209 -4.10 0.47 -15.83
C ASP A 209 -3.67 -0.96 -16.17
N ASP A 210 -2.36 -1.19 -16.30
CA ASP A 210 -1.80 -2.51 -16.56
C ASP A 210 -1.23 -3.19 -15.29
N ASN A 211 -1.34 -4.52 -15.26
CA ASN A 211 -0.91 -5.35 -14.14
C ASN A 211 0.58 -5.20 -13.80
N ASN A 212 1.45 -4.90 -14.77
CA ASN A 212 2.90 -4.83 -14.54
C ASN A 212 3.27 -3.53 -13.81
N SER A 213 2.69 -2.41 -14.23
CA SER A 213 2.89 -1.11 -13.57
C SER A 213 2.37 -1.10 -12.12
N LEU A 214 1.30 -1.84 -11.84
CA LEU A 214 0.79 -2.04 -10.47
C LEU A 214 1.75 -2.86 -9.61
N GLN A 215 2.36 -3.91 -10.16
CA GLN A 215 3.38 -4.65 -9.42
C GLN A 215 4.58 -3.75 -9.11
N GLU A 216 4.99 -2.92 -10.07
CA GLU A 216 6.13 -2.02 -9.92
C GLU A 216 5.96 -1.04 -8.75
N ILE A 217 4.75 -0.48 -8.53
CA ILE A 217 4.54 0.45 -7.41
C ILE A 217 4.68 -0.25 -6.06
N PHE A 218 4.14 -1.47 -5.94
CA PHE A 218 4.25 -2.28 -4.71
C PHE A 218 5.70 -2.71 -4.46
N TYR A 219 6.44 -3.12 -5.49
CA TYR A 219 7.87 -3.43 -5.36
C TYR A 219 8.69 -2.22 -4.94
N LEU A 220 8.44 -1.07 -5.57
CA LEU A 220 9.14 0.16 -5.22
C LEU A 220 8.84 0.60 -3.78
N ALA A 221 7.58 0.46 -3.34
CA ALA A 221 7.20 0.70 -1.95
C ALA A 221 7.93 -0.27 -0.99
N SER A 222 8.10 -1.54 -1.37
CA SER A 222 8.84 -2.54 -0.59
C SER A 222 10.33 -2.20 -0.46
N TYR A 223 10.98 -1.80 -1.54
CA TYR A 223 12.38 -1.34 -1.48
C TYR A 223 12.53 -0.01 -0.72
N ALA A 224 11.58 0.92 -0.86
CA ALA A 224 11.56 2.16 -0.09
C ALA A 224 11.42 1.91 1.42
N ALA A 225 10.53 0.99 1.81
CA ALA A 225 10.38 0.55 3.19
C ALA A 225 11.69 -0.05 3.70
N THR A 226 12.28 -0.98 2.94
CA THR A 226 13.57 -1.64 3.27
C THR A 226 14.69 -0.62 3.46
N ALA A 227 14.81 0.37 2.57
CA ALA A 227 15.80 1.44 2.70
C ALA A 227 15.59 2.27 3.97
N GLY A 228 14.34 2.54 4.35
CA GLY A 228 13.99 3.19 5.61
C GLY A 228 14.42 2.37 6.83
N PHE A 229 14.13 1.07 6.85
CA PHE A 229 14.60 0.17 7.92
C PHE A 229 16.13 0.16 8.05
N GLU A 230 16.85 -0.07 6.94
CA GLU A 230 18.30 -0.21 6.97
C GLU A 230 19.02 1.08 7.35
N TYR A 231 18.61 2.21 6.78
CA TYR A 231 19.32 3.47 6.99
C TYR A 231 18.86 4.22 8.23
N LEU A 232 17.54 4.28 8.46
CA LEU A 232 16.98 5.07 9.56
C LEU A 232 16.81 4.28 10.85
N ASN A 233 16.99 2.95 10.82
CA ASN A 233 16.59 2.05 11.90
C ASN A 233 15.10 2.22 12.24
N ALA A 234 14.26 2.39 11.21
CA ALA A 234 12.82 2.39 11.41
C ALA A 234 12.38 1.09 12.09
N GLU A 235 11.38 1.17 12.94
CA GLU A 235 10.80 0.03 13.67
C GLU A 235 9.52 -0.49 13.01
N GLY A 236 9.05 0.25 12.01
CA GLY A 236 7.91 -0.10 11.17
C GLY A 236 7.87 0.72 9.90
N THR A 237 6.89 0.45 9.05
CA THR A 237 6.58 1.28 7.89
C THR A 237 5.08 1.24 7.62
N ASN A 238 4.48 2.41 7.43
CA ASN A 238 3.18 2.50 6.78
C ASN A 238 3.33 2.77 5.30
N ILE A 239 2.50 2.12 4.50
CA ILE A 239 2.35 2.41 3.08
C ILE A 239 0.90 2.78 2.86
N LEU A 240 0.67 3.97 2.33
CA LEU A 240 -0.64 4.49 2.00
C LEU A 240 -0.71 4.72 0.50
N MET A 241 -1.59 4.01 -0.20
CA MET A 241 -1.83 4.25 -1.62
C MET A 241 -3.21 4.84 -1.85
N ASP A 242 -3.25 5.85 -2.69
CA ASP A 242 -4.46 6.54 -3.08
C ASP A 242 -4.95 5.98 -4.40
N GLU A 243 -6.13 5.37 -4.42
CA GLU A 243 -6.75 4.86 -5.63
C GLU A 243 -7.97 5.70 -6.00
N CYS A 244 -8.00 6.28 -7.21
CA CYS A 244 -9.19 6.94 -7.78
C CYS A 244 -9.62 6.20 -9.04
N HIS A 245 -10.90 5.81 -9.14
CA HIS A 245 -11.49 5.25 -10.36
C HIS A 245 -10.74 4.04 -10.98
N GLY A 246 -10.11 3.21 -10.15
CA GLY A 246 -9.34 2.05 -10.57
C GLY A 246 -7.94 2.40 -11.04
N GLU A 247 -7.37 3.50 -10.57
CA GLU A 247 -6.00 3.95 -10.85
C GLU A 247 -5.32 4.35 -9.55
N ILE A 248 -4.10 3.85 -9.31
CA ILE A 248 -3.28 4.36 -8.21
C ILE A 248 -2.75 5.74 -8.60
N ILE A 249 -2.90 6.71 -7.72
CA ILE A 249 -2.50 8.09 -7.93
C ILE A 249 -1.21 8.44 -7.20
N SER A 250 -1.04 7.91 -5.99
CA SER A 250 0.24 7.98 -5.27
C SER A 250 0.37 6.84 -4.27
N ALA A 251 1.60 6.58 -3.85
CA ALA A 251 1.90 5.78 -2.68
C ALA A 251 2.87 6.56 -1.77
N ASP A 252 2.47 6.79 -0.53
CA ASP A 252 3.25 7.43 0.52
C ASP A 252 3.84 6.34 1.43
N ILE A 253 5.17 6.33 1.57
CA ILE A 253 5.94 5.38 2.36
C ILE A 253 6.49 6.13 3.55
N LEU A 254 6.03 5.74 4.73
CA LEU A 254 6.30 6.41 5.99
C LEU A 254 7.09 5.46 6.90
N PRO A 255 8.42 5.62 7.00
CA PRO A 255 9.18 4.95 8.06
C PRO A 255 8.63 5.35 9.43
N ARG A 256 8.44 4.38 10.32
CA ARG A 256 7.80 4.55 11.62
C ARG A 256 8.75 4.25 12.76
N PHE A 257 8.58 4.96 13.87
CA PHE A 257 9.34 4.78 15.10
C PHE A 257 8.38 4.77 16.29
N SER A 258 8.74 4.07 17.36
CA SER A 258 8.02 4.18 18.62
C SER A 258 7.91 5.64 19.05
N ASN A 259 6.67 6.07 19.33
CA ASN A 259 6.34 7.44 19.76
C ASN A 259 6.69 8.55 18.73
N ASP A 260 6.66 8.26 17.43
CA ASP A 260 6.88 9.28 16.39
C ASP A 260 5.72 10.28 16.20
N GLY A 261 4.66 10.16 17.02
CA GLY A 261 3.51 11.07 17.02
C GLY A 261 2.54 10.87 15.85
N VAL A 262 2.76 9.88 14.98
CA VAL A 262 1.84 9.55 13.89
C VAL A 262 0.86 8.45 14.33
N ASN A 263 -0.44 8.67 14.20
CA ASN A 263 -1.44 7.69 14.60
C ASN A 263 -2.46 7.43 13.48
N PHE A 264 -2.45 6.21 12.93
CA PHE A 264 -3.43 5.74 11.93
C PHE A 264 -4.55 4.92 12.57
N GLN A 265 -5.00 5.30 13.77
CA GLN A 265 -6.16 4.69 14.39
C GLN A 265 -7.47 5.23 13.80
N TRP A 266 -8.51 4.41 13.80
CA TRP A 266 -9.85 4.81 13.41
C TRP A 266 -10.87 4.29 14.41
N THR A 267 -12.02 4.96 14.45
CA THR A 267 -13.18 4.46 15.17
C THR A 267 -13.99 3.58 14.22
N PRO A 268 -14.25 2.30 14.56
CA PRO A 268 -15.02 1.42 13.70
C PRO A 268 -16.42 1.97 13.41
N VAL A 269 -16.84 1.89 12.16
CA VAL A 269 -18.21 2.20 11.76
C VAL A 269 -19.11 1.05 12.18
N GLY A 270 -20.06 1.31 13.08
CA GLY A 270 -21.08 0.33 13.47
C GLY A 270 -22.03 0.06 12.30
N LEU A 271 -22.04 -1.17 11.80
CA LEU A 271 -22.94 -1.62 10.73
C LEU A 271 -23.84 -2.74 11.26
N ALA A 272 -25.10 -2.75 10.86
CA ALA A 272 -26.00 -3.86 11.20
C ALA A 272 -25.66 -5.13 10.40
N GLU A 273 -25.94 -6.31 10.95
CA GLU A 273 -25.58 -7.60 10.34
C GLU A 273 -26.12 -7.76 8.90
N HIS A 274 -27.36 -7.33 8.65
CA HIS A 274 -27.97 -7.40 7.33
C HIS A 274 -27.29 -6.48 6.30
N GLU A 275 -26.75 -5.33 6.75
CA GLU A 275 -25.97 -4.44 5.89
C GLU A 275 -24.63 -5.08 5.54
N LEU A 276 -23.95 -5.68 6.52
CA LEU A 276 -22.70 -6.40 6.32
C LEU A 276 -22.88 -7.53 5.30
N ASP A 277 -23.94 -8.33 5.43
CA ASP A 277 -24.24 -9.40 4.48
C ASP A 277 -24.54 -8.88 3.07
N SER A 278 -25.30 -7.78 2.96
CA SER A 278 -25.56 -7.14 1.67
C SER A 278 -24.28 -6.67 1.01
N ILE A 279 -23.42 -5.94 1.74
CA ILE A 279 -22.13 -5.44 1.25
C ILE A 279 -21.24 -6.61 0.84
N LYS A 280 -21.11 -7.62 1.70
CA LYS A 280 -20.30 -8.82 1.43
C LYS A 280 -20.76 -9.50 0.14
N ASN A 281 -22.07 -9.66 -0.07
CA ASN A 281 -22.59 -10.31 -1.27
C ASN A 281 -22.38 -9.48 -2.53
N MET A 282 -22.48 -8.14 -2.45
CA MET A 282 -22.18 -7.25 -3.57
C MET A 282 -20.70 -7.33 -3.97
N ILE A 283 -19.79 -7.22 -2.99
CA ILE A 283 -18.34 -7.30 -3.25
C ILE A 283 -18.00 -8.69 -3.78
N PHE A 284 -18.53 -9.75 -3.18
CA PHE A 284 -18.33 -11.12 -3.64
C PHE A 284 -18.73 -11.31 -5.10
N LYS A 285 -19.94 -10.85 -5.48
CA LYS A 285 -20.43 -10.94 -6.86
C LYS A 285 -19.51 -10.20 -7.84
N ASN A 286 -19.06 -9.01 -7.46
CA ASN A 286 -18.14 -8.22 -8.29
C ASN A 286 -16.74 -8.85 -8.34
N ALA A 287 -16.27 -9.44 -7.25
CA ALA A 287 -14.97 -10.12 -7.19
C ALA A 287 -14.96 -11.43 -7.99
N MET A 288 -16.09 -12.16 -8.09
CA MET A 288 -16.17 -13.34 -8.96
C MET A 288 -15.93 -13.03 -10.45
N THR A 289 -16.16 -11.77 -10.87
CA THR A 289 -15.85 -11.36 -12.25
C THR A 289 -14.35 -11.33 -12.54
N ILE A 290 -13.50 -11.26 -11.51
CA ILE A 290 -12.04 -11.29 -11.63
C ILE A 290 -11.58 -12.59 -12.30
N ASP A 291 -12.11 -13.74 -11.88
CA ASP A 291 -11.73 -15.04 -12.43
C ASP A 291 -12.38 -15.32 -13.80
N ILE A 292 -13.54 -14.72 -14.07
CA ILE A 292 -14.20 -14.77 -15.39
C ILE A 292 -13.41 -13.95 -16.41
N GLN A 293 -12.96 -12.75 -16.04
CA GLN A 293 -12.13 -11.90 -16.89
C GLN A 293 -10.74 -12.52 -17.11
N LYS A 294 -10.15 -13.25 -16.16
CA LYS A 294 -8.94 -14.06 -16.42
C LYS A 294 -9.15 -15.07 -17.55
N LYS A 295 -10.31 -15.75 -17.59
CA LYS A 295 -10.66 -16.70 -18.67
C LYS A 295 -11.02 -16.00 -19.99
N GLN A 296 -11.60 -14.80 -19.93
CA GLN A 296 -12.02 -14.04 -21.10
C GLN A 296 -10.96 -13.09 -21.64
N SER A 297 -9.89 -12.75 -20.91
CA SER A 297 -8.81 -11.87 -21.39
C SER A 297 -7.91 -12.49 -22.47
N SER A 298 -8.23 -13.71 -22.93
CA SER A 298 -7.87 -14.26 -24.24
C SER A 298 -8.80 -13.76 -25.39
N ALA A 299 -9.76 -12.91 -25.09
CA ALA A 299 -10.74 -12.30 -26.00
C ALA A 299 -11.16 -10.90 -25.49
N ASN A 300 -10.61 -9.87 -26.14
CA ASN A 300 -10.87 -8.42 -25.97
C ASN A 300 -12.22 -8.00 -25.37
N PHE A 301 -12.20 -7.01 -24.47
CA PHE A 301 -13.35 -6.09 -24.30
C PHE A 301 -12.94 -4.64 -23.98
N ASN A 302 -13.52 -3.73 -24.77
CA ASN A 302 -13.63 -2.29 -24.52
C ASN A 302 -15.01 -1.99 -23.93
N ASN A 303 -15.11 -1.04 -22.98
CA ASN A 303 -16.36 -0.31 -22.71
C ASN A 303 -16.08 1.09 -22.13
N PRO A 304 -17.00 2.06 -22.26
CA PRO A 304 -16.65 3.47 -22.38
C PRO A 304 -16.56 4.24 -21.05
N LYS A 305 -15.71 5.28 -21.09
CA LYS A 305 -15.27 6.12 -19.97
C LYS A 305 -16.34 7.13 -19.53
N LYS A 306 -16.59 7.24 -18.22
CA LYS A 306 -16.97 8.53 -17.61
C LYS A 306 -15.68 9.22 -17.15
N LYS A 307 -15.45 10.42 -17.70
CA LYS A 307 -14.18 11.15 -17.69
C LYS A 307 -14.25 12.25 -16.63
N PHE A 308 -14.16 11.88 -15.35
CA PHE A 308 -14.14 12.86 -14.25
C PHE A 308 -13.40 12.28 -13.03
N CYS A 309 -12.10 12.59 -12.86
CA CYS A 309 -11.34 12.55 -11.59
C CYS A 309 -9.87 12.91 -11.86
N PHE A 310 -9.27 12.34 -12.92
CA PHE A 310 -7.81 12.34 -13.07
C PHE A 310 -7.16 13.74 -13.19
N GLU A 311 -7.74 14.63 -13.99
CA GLU A 311 -7.22 16.00 -14.20
C GLU A 311 -7.45 16.90 -12.98
N GLU A 312 -8.58 16.78 -12.28
CA GLU A 312 -8.89 17.61 -11.11
C GLU A 312 -8.10 17.19 -9.87
N PHE A 313 -7.86 15.89 -9.68
CA PHE A 313 -7.01 15.38 -8.61
C PHE A 313 -5.52 15.60 -8.90
N LYS A 314 -5.08 15.52 -10.17
CA LYS A 314 -3.73 16.00 -10.55
C LYS A 314 -3.59 17.49 -10.24
N LYS A 315 -4.61 18.30 -10.55
CA LYS A 315 -4.61 19.72 -10.22
C LYS A 315 -4.54 19.95 -8.72
N SER A 316 -5.24 19.20 -7.87
CA SER A 316 -5.10 19.36 -6.41
C SER A 316 -3.73 18.95 -5.86
N ILE A 317 -3.00 18.06 -6.54
CA ILE A 317 -1.60 17.73 -6.21
C ILE A 317 -0.60 18.76 -6.78
N ILE A 318 -0.96 19.46 -7.85
CA ILE A 318 -0.10 20.43 -8.57
C ILE A 318 -0.39 21.89 -8.17
N SER A 319 -1.56 22.18 -7.61
CA SER A 319 -1.95 23.50 -7.09
C SER A 319 -2.03 23.45 -5.56
N THR A 320 -0.91 23.71 -4.91
CA THR A 320 -0.98 24.51 -3.69
C THR A 320 -1.54 25.87 -4.08
N ASP A 321 -2.84 26.07 -3.89
CA ASP A 321 -3.42 27.30 -3.33
C ASP A 321 -4.97 27.26 -3.40
N GLU A 322 -5.59 27.56 -2.25
CA GLU A 322 -7.02 27.55 -1.92
C GLU A 322 -7.71 26.16 -1.78
N THR A 323 -7.92 25.74 -0.53
CA THR A 323 -8.69 24.55 -0.16
C THR A 323 -10.16 24.68 -0.56
N PHE A 324 -10.78 23.57 -0.97
CA PHE A 324 -12.22 23.45 -1.25
C PHE A 324 -13.14 23.99 -0.13
N ILE A 325 -12.63 24.03 1.12
CA ILE A 325 -13.31 24.57 2.30
C ILE A 325 -13.46 26.10 2.22
N SER A 326 -12.46 26.83 1.71
CA SER A 326 -12.54 28.31 1.60
C SER A 326 -13.60 28.77 0.59
N ARG A 327 -13.93 27.94 -0.42
CA ARG A 327 -15.03 28.19 -1.36
C ARG A 327 -16.41 27.98 -0.77
N LYS A 328 -16.54 27.11 0.26
CA LYS A 328 -17.82 26.83 0.91
C LYS A 328 -18.17 27.88 1.98
N LEU A 329 -17.16 28.47 2.62
CA LEU A 329 -17.34 29.54 3.61
C LEU A 329 -17.77 30.89 2.99
N ARG A 330 -17.31 31.24 1.78
CA ARG A 330 -17.77 32.49 1.10
C ARG A 330 -19.23 32.47 0.63
N ARG A 331 -19.90 31.31 0.60
CA ARG A 331 -21.34 31.19 0.27
C ARG A 331 -22.26 31.35 1.47
N ILE A 332 -21.70 31.53 2.68
CA ILE A 332 -22.46 31.77 3.91
C ILE A 332 -22.41 33.26 4.29
N GLU A 333 -21.49 34.04 3.72
CA GLU A 333 -21.30 35.47 4.01
C GLU A 333 -21.59 36.42 2.82
N ASN A 334 -22.35 35.98 1.81
CA ASN A 334 -22.97 36.88 0.82
C ASN A 334 -24.41 36.47 0.52
#